data_AF-A0AAE6JLQ4-F1
#
_entry.id   AF-A0AAE6JLQ4-F1
#
_cell.length_a   1.000
_cell.length_b   1.000
_cell.length_c   1.000
_cell.angle_alpha   90.00
_cell.angle_beta   90.00
_cell.angle_gamma   90.00
#
_symmetry.space_group_name_H-M   'P 1'
#
loop_
_entity.id
_entity.type
_entity.pdbx_description
1 polymer ?
#
loop_
_entity_poly.entity_id
_entity_poly.type
_entity_poly.pdbx_seq_one_letter_code
_entity_poly.pdbx_strand_id
1 'polypeptide(L)' 'METNQSNNEQTPLKDLEPEVKAKALEIERQLKETDIPEGCTREEEAVKRAQQWFLDMEG' A
#
# COMPACT_ATOMS: atom_id res chain seq x y z
N MET A 1 -11.31 19.36 20.45
CA MET A 1 -11.67 19.12 19.04
C MET A 1 -10.75 18.00 18.57
N GLU A 2 -11.24 16.76 18.63
CA GLU A 2 -10.52 15.59 18.13
C GLU A 2 -10.33 15.71 16.62
N THR A 3 -9.15 16.13 16.19
CA THR A 3 -8.68 15.78 14.86
C THR A 3 -8.26 14.33 14.94
N ASN A 4 -9.17 13.43 14.56
CA ASN A 4 -8.87 12.07 14.17
C ASN A 4 -7.88 12.14 13.01
N GLN A 5 -6.60 12.35 13.33
CA GLN A 5 -5.51 11.95 12.48
C GLN A 5 -5.62 10.44 12.42
N SER A 6 -6.40 9.95 11.45
CA SER A 6 -6.07 8.69 10.80
C SER A 6 -4.69 8.94 10.22
N ASN A 7 -3.68 8.85 11.08
CA ASN A 7 -2.30 8.77 10.71
C ASN A 7 -2.31 7.50 9.87
N ASN A 8 -2.38 7.67 8.55
CA ASN A 8 -2.24 6.61 7.59
C ASN A 8 -0.77 6.21 7.67
N GLU A 9 -0.39 5.66 8.83
CA GLU A 9 0.84 4.97 9.09
C GLU A 9 0.77 3.80 8.13
N GLN A 10 1.22 4.03 6.89
CA GLN A 10 1.46 2.97 5.94
C GLN A 10 2.25 1.95 6.73
N THR A 11 1.61 0.81 7.02
CA THR A 11 2.26 -0.24 7.79
C THR A 11 3.51 -0.58 7.00
N PRO A 12 4.71 -0.36 7.57
CA PRO A 12 5.91 -0.53 6.79
C PRO A 12 5.95 -1.99 6.32
N LEU A 13 6.39 -2.23 5.08
CA LEU A 13 6.41 -3.56 4.43
C LEU A 13 6.75 -4.72 5.37
N LYS A 14 7.68 -4.51 6.30
CA LYS A 14 8.08 -5.47 7.35
C LYS A 14 6.93 -6.03 8.18
N ASP A 15 5.92 -5.24 8.51
CA ASP A 15 4.73 -5.59 9.31
C ASP A 15 3.56 -6.08 8.45
N LEU A 16 3.73 -6.16 7.12
CA LEU A 16 2.70 -6.68 6.24
C LEU A 16 2.67 -8.20 6.24
N GLU A 17 1.45 -8.72 6.27
CA GLU A 17 1.13 -10.12 6.09
C GLU A 17 1.78 -10.65 4.79
N PRO A 18 2.18 -11.92 4.76
CA PRO A 18 2.82 -12.52 3.59
C PRO A 18 1.95 -12.41 2.33
N GLU A 19 0.63 -12.47 2.46
CA GLU A 19 -0.32 -12.28 1.35
C GLU A 19 -0.26 -10.86 0.80
N VAL A 20 -0.19 -9.85 1.68
CA VAL A 20 -0.08 -8.45 1.31
C VAL A 20 1.26 -8.15 0.65
N LYS A 21 2.36 -8.74 1.14
CA LYS A 21 3.67 -8.64 0.47
C LYS A 21 3.64 -9.24 -0.94
N ALA A 22 3.05 -10.42 -1.09
CA ALA A 22 2.92 -11.05 -2.40
C ALA A 22 2.08 -10.18 -3.34
N LYS A 23 0.98 -9.59 -2.84
CA LYS A 23 0.15 -8.68 -3.61
C LYS A 23 0.87 -7.38 -3.95
N ALA A 24 1.65 -6.82 -3.03
CA ALA A 24 2.47 -5.63 -3.28
C ALA A 24 3.47 -5.89 -4.40
N LEU A 25 4.21 -7.00 -4.38
CA LEU A 25 5.12 -7.38 -5.46
C LEU A 25 4.40 -7.58 -6.80
N GLU A 26 3.21 -8.16 -6.78
CA GLU A 26 2.38 -8.30 -7.99
C GLU A 26 1.94 -6.94 -8.55
N ILE A 27 1.51 -6.02 -7.68
CA ILE A 27 1.10 -4.66 -8.08
C ILE A 27 2.31 -3.85 -8.54
N GLU A 28 3.45 -3.97 -7.87
CA GLU A 28 4.72 -3.33 -8.22
C GLU A 28 5.16 -3.70 -9.63
N ARG A 29 5.05 -4.99 -9.99
CA ARG A 29 5.36 -5.50 -11.33
C ARG A 29 4.40 -5.00 -12.40
N GLN A 30 3.15 -4.73 -12.04
CA GLN A 30 2.13 -4.21 -12.96
C GLN A 30 2.13 -2.68 -13.03
N LEU A 31 2.66 -2.02 -12.00
CA LEU A 31 2.79 -0.58 -11.88
C LEU A 31 3.71 -0.03 -12.95
N LYS A 32 3.20 0.84 -13.81
CA LYS A 32 4.02 1.60 -14.75
C LYS A 32 4.43 2.92 -14.11
N GLU A 33 5.49 3.54 -14.62
CA GLU A 33 5.94 4.86 -14.13
C GLU A 33 4.85 5.93 -14.25
N THR A 34 3.93 5.78 -15.20
CA THR A 34 2.74 6.64 -15.37
C THR A 34 1.69 6.49 -14.28
N ASP A 35 1.69 5.35 -13.58
CA ASP A 35 0.71 5.01 -12.54
C ASP A 35 1.21 5.33 -11.13
N ILE A 36 2.44 5.85 -11.03
CA ILE A 36 3.08 6.29 -9.79
C ILE A 36 2.95 7.82 -9.72
N PRO A 37 2.27 8.38 -8.71
CA PRO A 37 2.15 9.82 -8.56
C PRO A 37 3.50 10.48 -8.26
N GLU A 38 3.67 11.72 -8.72
CA GLU A 38 4.87 12.51 -8.44
C GLU A 38 5.10 12.63 -6.93
N GLY A 39 6.29 12.22 -6.48
CA GLY A 39 6.67 12.20 -5.06
C GLY A 39 6.38 10.90 -4.33
N CYS A 40 5.88 9.86 -5.01
CA CYS A 40 5.72 8.52 -4.44
C CYS A 40 6.63 7.52 -5.17
N THR A 41 7.12 6.51 -4.47
CA THR A 41 7.89 5.44 -5.09
C THR A 41 6.99 4.31 -5.57
N ARG A 42 7.47 3.52 -6.54
CA ARG A 42 6.76 2.33 -7.03
C ARG A 42 6.42 1.38 -5.89
N GLU A 43 7.36 1.20 -4.96
CA GLU A 43 7.20 0.34 -3.79
C GLU A 43 6.09 0.87 -2.87
N GLU A 44 6.11 2.15 -2.52
CA GLU A 44 5.09 2.75 -1.65
C GLU A 44 3.68 2.65 -2.22
N GLU A 45 3.52 2.92 -3.52
CA GLU A 45 2.21 2.83 -4.18
C GLU A 45 1.73 1.37 -4.30
N ALA A 46 2.66 0.44 -4.57
CA ALA A 46 2.35 -0.99 -4.59
C ALA A 46 1.88 -1.49 -3.23
N VAL A 47 2.59 -1.09 -2.18
CA VAL A 47 2.29 -1.42 -0.78
C VAL A 47 0.96 -0.85 -0.36
N LYS A 48 0.70 0.42 -0.66
CA LYS A 48 -0.56 1.08 -0.33
C LYS A 48 -1.74 0.38 -0.98
N ARG A 49 -1.64 0.06 -2.28
CA ARG A 49 -2.69 -0.69 -2.99
C ARG A 49 -2.87 -2.11 -2.45
N ALA A 50 -1.79 -2.78 -2.08
CA ALA A 50 -1.85 -4.12 -1.50
C ALA A 50 -2.50 -4.12 -0.10
N GLN A 51 -2.14 -3.16 0.75
CA GLN A 51 -2.76 -2.95 2.06
C GLN A 51 -4.25 -2.66 1.92
N GLN A 52 -4.62 -1.78 1.00
CA GLN A 52 -6.02 -1.45 0.77
C GLN A 52 -6.80 -2.65 0.25
N TRP A 53 -6.22 -3.46 -0.63
CA TRP A 53 -6.80 -4.71 -1.10
C TRP A 53 -7.02 -5.73 0.03
N PHE A 54 -6.10 -5.78 1.00
CA PHE A 54 -6.23 -6.68 2.14
C PHE A 54 -7.28 -6.21 3.14
N LEU A 55 -7.29 -4.91 3.46
CA LEU A 55 -8.31 -4.29 4.29
C LEU A 55 -9.72 -4.45 3.68
N ASP A 56 -9.83 -4.42 2.36
CA ASP A 56 -11.07 -4.67 1.63
C ASP A 56 -11.49 -6.15 1.67
N MET A 57 -10.53 -7.09 1.74
CA MET A 57 -10.82 -8.53 1.81
C MET A 57 -11.22 -9.00 3.22
N GLU A 58 -10.76 -8.32 4.28
CA GLU A 58 -11.18 -8.58 5.66
C GLU A 58 -12.50 -7.87 6.06
N GLY A 59 -13.04 -6.99 5.21
CA GLY A 59 -14.29 -6.25 5.42
C GLY A 59 -15.54 -6.98 4.94
#